data_AF-C8CDB9-F1
#
_entry.id   AF-C8CDB9-F1
#
_cell.length_a   1.000
_cell.length_b   1.000
_cell.length_c   1.000
_cell.angle_alpha   90.00
_cell.angle_beta   90.00
_cell.angle_gamma   90.00
#
_symmetry.space_group_name_H-M   'P 1'
#
loop_
_entity.id
_entity.type
_entity.pdbx_description
1 polymer ?
#
loop_
_entity_poly.entity_id
_entity_poly.type
_entity_poly.pdbx_seq_one_letter_code
_entity_poly.pdbx_strand_id
1 'polypeptide(L)'
;FTQYATAAYTDNILDDYTSYGVDYIKKHHGGIGKAKATQEVVNDIATEVNLYGMEQYEEFPTALESHFGGSQRASVLAAASGITTSLATCNSNAGLNGWYLSMLMHKEGWSRLGFFGYDLQDQCGSANTLSIRPDEGLLGELRGPNY
;
A
#
# COMPACT_ATOMS: atom_id res chain seq x y z
N PHE A 1 -14.07 -15.49 -2.20
CA PHE A 1 -12.78 -14.79 -2.34
C PHE A 1 -11.76 -15.28 -1.31
N THR A 2 -11.56 -16.60 -1.19
CA THR A 2 -10.69 -17.16 -0.14
C THR A 2 -9.23 -16.77 -0.36
N GLN A 3 -8.66 -17.07 -1.53
CA GLN A 3 -7.24 -16.81 -1.80
C GLN A 3 -6.91 -15.32 -2.02
N TYR A 4 -7.92 -14.51 -2.34
CA TYR A 4 -7.79 -13.06 -2.28
C TYR A 4 -7.49 -12.56 -0.86
N ALA A 5 -8.13 -13.16 0.14
CA ALA A 5 -7.91 -12.80 1.53
C ALA A 5 -6.65 -13.47 2.10
N THR A 6 -6.43 -14.77 1.84
CA THR A 6 -5.28 -15.49 2.42
C THR A 6 -3.95 -14.86 2.04
N ALA A 7 -3.83 -14.28 0.84
CA ALA A 7 -2.62 -13.56 0.43
C ALA A 7 -2.17 -12.45 1.42
N ALA A 8 -3.09 -11.90 2.22
CA ALA A 8 -2.77 -10.88 3.21
C ALA A 8 -2.50 -11.45 4.62
N TYR A 9 -2.57 -12.77 4.84
CA TYR A 9 -2.35 -13.39 6.15
C TYR A 9 -1.67 -14.78 6.11
N THR A 10 -1.16 -15.22 4.97
CA THR A 10 -0.42 -16.47 4.81
C THR A 10 0.98 -16.20 4.25
N ASP A 11 1.86 -17.18 4.42
CA ASP A 11 3.22 -17.23 3.86
C ASP A 11 4.17 -16.10 4.31
N ASN A 12 3.76 -15.25 5.26
CA ASN A 12 4.50 -14.11 5.82
C ASN A 12 4.97 -13.09 4.76
N ILE A 13 4.38 -13.07 3.57
CA ILE A 13 4.83 -12.18 2.49
C ILE A 13 4.52 -10.71 2.83
N LEU A 14 3.30 -10.43 3.33
CA LEU A 14 2.94 -9.09 3.78
C LEU A 14 3.75 -8.67 5.02
N ASP A 15 3.96 -9.59 5.95
CA ASP A 15 4.73 -9.37 7.17
C ASP A 15 6.18 -8.98 6.85
N ASP A 16 6.81 -9.64 5.88
CA ASP A 16 8.15 -9.35 5.42
C ASP A 16 8.27 -7.91 4.85
N TYR A 17 7.41 -7.56 3.90
CA TYR A 17 7.45 -6.24 3.24
C TYR A 17 7.15 -5.11 4.23
N THR A 18 6.23 -5.35 5.16
CA THR A 18 5.92 -4.39 6.22
C THR A 18 7.07 -4.26 7.22
N SER A 19 7.73 -5.36 7.58
CA SER A 19 8.88 -5.35 8.49
C SER A 19 10.06 -4.61 7.89
N TYR A 20 10.34 -4.83 6.60
CA TYR A 20 11.29 -4.04 5.84
C TYR A 20 10.96 -2.54 5.89
N GLY A 21 9.70 -2.17 5.63
CA GLY A 21 9.26 -0.78 5.71
C GLY A 21 9.44 -0.16 7.09
N VAL A 22 9.16 -0.91 8.16
CA VAL A 22 9.37 -0.47 9.54
C VAL A 22 10.86 -0.18 9.81
N ASP A 23 11.76 -1.02 9.33
CA ASP A 23 13.20 -0.80 9.48
C ASP A 23 13.71 0.37 8.63
N TYR A 24 13.14 0.56 7.44
CA TYR A 24 13.40 1.74 6.61
C TYR A 24 13.03 3.05 7.34
N ILE A 25 11.83 3.15 7.91
CA ILE A 25 11.40 4.39 8.59
C ILE A 25 12.17 4.64 9.89
N LYS A 26 12.65 3.59 10.59
CA LYS A 26 13.56 3.76 11.74
C LYS A 26 14.87 4.41 11.32
N LYS A 27 15.42 4.01 10.18
CA LYS A 27 16.71 4.50 9.67
C LYS A 27 16.60 5.88 9.02
N HIS A 28 15.53 6.16 8.29
CA HIS A 28 15.42 7.33 7.41
C HIS A 28 14.48 8.43 7.95
N HIS A 29 13.50 8.07 8.78
CA HIS A 29 12.45 8.98 9.26
C HIS A 29 12.40 9.13 10.79
N GLY A 30 13.40 8.60 11.50
CA GLY A 30 13.49 8.67 12.96
C GLY A 30 12.58 7.68 13.71
N GLY A 31 11.91 6.77 12.99
CA GLY A 31 11.05 5.74 13.56
C GLY A 31 9.56 6.06 13.54
N ILE A 32 8.81 5.25 14.29
CA ILE A 32 7.34 5.28 14.31
C ILE A 32 6.85 6.61 14.91
N GLY A 33 5.92 7.25 14.21
CA GLY A 33 5.25 8.50 14.62
C GLY A 33 6.16 9.72 14.64
N LYS A 34 7.31 9.69 13.96
CA LYS A 34 8.27 10.80 13.92
C LYS A 34 8.23 11.59 12.63
N ALA A 35 7.76 11.00 11.54
CA ALA A 35 7.65 11.67 10.26
C ALA A 35 6.44 12.62 10.24
N LYS A 36 6.52 13.72 9.49
CA LYS A 36 5.36 14.57 9.23
C LYS A 36 4.52 13.98 8.10
N ALA A 37 3.21 14.14 8.17
CA ALA A 37 2.28 13.73 7.11
C ALA A 37 2.33 14.71 5.91
N THR A 38 3.42 14.68 5.14
CA THR A 38 3.58 15.47 3.90
C THR A 38 3.62 14.55 2.68
N GLN A 39 3.31 15.11 1.50
CA GLN A 39 3.38 14.33 0.25
C GLN A 39 4.80 13.82 -0.04
N GLU A 40 5.83 14.57 0.34
CA GLU A 40 7.23 14.15 0.18
C GLU A 40 7.53 12.88 1.00
N VAL A 41 7.08 12.83 2.25
CA VAL A 41 7.24 11.64 3.12
C VAL A 41 6.44 10.45 2.58
N VAL A 42 5.23 10.69 2.09
CA VAL A 42 4.40 9.65 1.45
C VAL A 42 5.10 9.11 0.20
N ASN A 43 5.58 9.99 -0.67
CA ASN A 43 6.29 9.61 -1.89
C ASN A 43 7.52 8.77 -1.57
N ASP A 44 8.34 9.17 -0.61
CA ASP A 44 9.56 8.46 -0.23
C ASP A 44 9.26 7.05 0.31
N ILE A 45 8.46 6.97 1.38
CA ILE A 45 8.18 5.71 2.06
C ILE A 45 7.41 4.73 1.17
N ALA A 46 6.33 5.19 0.52
CA ALA A 46 5.50 4.30 -0.28
C ALA A 46 6.22 3.82 -1.53
N THR A 47 7.08 4.66 -2.14
CA THR A 47 7.91 4.27 -3.28
C THR A 47 8.91 3.20 -2.88
N GLU A 48 9.68 3.41 -1.82
CA GLU A 48 10.69 2.45 -1.39
C GLU A 48 10.07 1.08 -1.05
N VAL A 49 9.02 1.08 -0.23
CA VAL A 49 8.38 -0.18 0.21
C VAL A 49 7.72 -0.90 -0.97
N ASN A 50 7.13 -0.15 -1.90
CA ASN A 50 6.54 -0.75 -3.10
C ASN A 50 7.60 -1.35 -4.01
N LEU A 51 8.71 -0.64 -4.25
CA LEU A 51 9.82 -1.15 -5.07
C LEU A 51 10.41 -2.42 -4.45
N TYR A 52 10.67 -2.41 -3.14
CA TYR A 52 11.15 -3.59 -2.43
C TYR A 52 10.23 -4.80 -2.63
N GLY A 53 8.92 -4.65 -2.36
CA GLY A 53 7.99 -5.76 -2.52
C GLY A 53 7.86 -6.23 -3.97
N MET A 54 7.94 -5.34 -4.97
CA MET A 54 7.97 -5.73 -6.37
C MET A 54 9.24 -6.53 -6.71
N GLU A 55 10.40 -6.08 -6.25
CA GLU A 55 11.67 -6.81 -6.40
C GLU A 55 11.60 -8.19 -5.74
N GLN A 56 10.98 -8.33 -4.57
CA GLN A 56 10.81 -9.63 -3.91
C GLN A 56 9.96 -10.60 -4.75
N TYR A 57 8.90 -10.14 -5.42
CA TYR A 57 8.14 -10.97 -6.35
C TYR A 57 8.93 -11.33 -7.61
N GLU A 58 9.86 -10.49 -8.06
CA GLU A 58 10.71 -10.77 -9.22
C GLU A 58 11.88 -11.71 -8.89
N GLU A 59 12.49 -11.54 -7.72
CA GLU A 59 13.63 -12.32 -7.24
C GLU A 59 13.21 -13.73 -6.77
N PHE A 60 12.02 -13.85 -6.19
CA PHE A 60 11.48 -15.12 -5.68
C PHE A 60 10.26 -15.58 -6.48
N PRO A 61 10.45 -16.38 -7.56
CA PRO A 61 9.34 -16.90 -8.38
C PRO A 61 8.28 -17.67 -7.58
N THR A 62 8.65 -18.29 -6.47
CA THR A 62 7.71 -18.97 -5.56
C THR A 62 6.75 -18.01 -4.87
N ALA A 63 7.17 -16.79 -4.55
CA ALA A 63 6.28 -15.76 -4.02
C ALA A 63 5.29 -15.29 -5.09
N LEU A 64 5.77 -15.11 -6.32
CA LEU A 64 4.92 -14.77 -7.47
C LEU A 64 3.91 -15.88 -7.79
N GLU A 65 4.29 -17.14 -7.61
CA GLU A 65 3.41 -18.30 -7.77
C GLU A 65 2.38 -18.43 -6.63
N SER A 66 2.78 -18.22 -5.37
CA SER A 66 1.84 -18.19 -4.24
C SER A 66 0.78 -17.10 -4.44
N HIS A 67 1.22 -15.89 -4.81
CA HIS A 67 0.34 -14.78 -5.17
C HIS A 67 0.18 -14.68 -6.69
N PHE A 68 -0.28 -15.76 -7.32
CA PHE A 68 -0.46 -15.83 -8.78
C PHE A 68 -1.39 -14.75 -9.35
N GLY A 69 -2.39 -14.33 -8.57
CA GLY A 69 -3.34 -13.28 -8.95
C GLY A 69 -2.76 -11.88 -8.76
N GLY A 70 -2.85 -11.04 -9.79
CA GLY A 70 -2.36 -9.66 -9.73
C GLY A 70 -2.96 -8.85 -8.57
N SER A 71 -4.24 -9.05 -8.27
CA SER A 71 -4.93 -8.40 -7.16
C SER A 71 -4.38 -8.78 -5.78
N GLN A 72 -3.91 -10.03 -5.61
CA GLN A 72 -3.27 -10.47 -4.37
C GLN A 72 -1.99 -9.67 -4.14
N ARG A 73 -1.15 -9.58 -5.18
CA ARG A 73 0.09 -8.79 -5.13
C ARG A 73 -0.20 -7.30 -4.92
N ALA A 74 -1.18 -6.76 -5.64
CA ALA A 74 -1.57 -5.36 -5.52
C ALA A 74 -2.02 -5.02 -4.09
N SER A 75 -2.85 -5.88 -3.48
CA SER A 75 -3.26 -5.72 -2.09
C SER A 75 -2.07 -5.76 -1.12
N VAL A 76 -1.15 -6.70 -1.29
CA VAL A 76 0.00 -6.88 -0.39
C VAL A 76 1.00 -5.73 -0.50
N LEU A 77 1.36 -5.32 -1.72
CA LEU A 77 2.26 -4.20 -1.96
C LEU A 77 1.69 -2.89 -1.39
N ALA A 78 0.43 -2.59 -1.72
CA ALA A 78 -0.21 -1.36 -1.26
C ALA A 78 -0.48 -1.37 0.25
N ALA A 79 -0.79 -2.54 0.84
CA ALA A 79 -0.90 -2.69 2.29
C ALA A 79 0.43 -2.39 2.97
N ALA A 80 1.55 -2.97 2.51
CA ALA A 80 2.86 -2.73 3.09
C ALA A 80 3.24 -1.24 3.01
N SER A 81 3.06 -0.61 1.85
CA SER A 81 3.33 0.83 1.66
C SER A 81 2.43 1.69 2.56
N GLY A 82 1.13 1.47 2.56
CA GLY A 82 0.17 2.27 3.33
C GLY A 82 0.32 2.09 4.85
N ILE A 83 0.57 0.86 5.33
CA ILE A 83 0.84 0.59 6.75
C ILE A 83 2.13 1.29 7.16
N THR A 84 3.20 1.17 6.38
CA THR A 84 4.48 1.80 6.71
C THR A 84 4.37 3.32 6.76
N THR A 85 3.70 3.95 5.79
CA THR A 85 3.46 5.39 5.80
C THR A 85 2.59 5.82 6.99
N SER A 86 1.57 5.03 7.35
CA SER A 86 0.74 5.28 8.54
C SER A 86 1.56 5.23 9.81
N LEU A 87 2.43 4.21 9.95
CA LEU A 87 3.29 4.03 11.12
C LEU A 87 4.31 5.16 11.25
N ALA A 88 4.90 5.62 10.16
CA ALA A 88 5.86 6.73 10.19
C ALA A 88 5.22 8.05 10.63
N THR A 89 4.00 8.32 10.17
CA THR A 89 3.34 9.63 10.28
C THR A 89 2.28 9.73 11.37
N CYS A 90 1.82 8.60 11.92
CA CYS A 90 0.63 8.49 12.75
C CYS A 90 -0.61 9.17 12.12
N ASN A 91 -0.78 9.04 10.81
CA ASN A 91 -1.89 9.63 10.06
C ASN A 91 -2.45 8.61 9.05
N SER A 92 -3.70 8.21 9.24
CA SER A 92 -4.38 7.23 8.38
C SER A 92 -4.54 7.69 6.93
N ASN A 93 -4.83 8.97 6.69
CA ASN A 93 -4.97 9.51 5.33
C ASN A 93 -3.62 9.62 4.62
N ALA A 94 -2.51 9.84 5.33
CA ALA A 94 -1.18 9.71 4.74
C ALA A 94 -0.91 8.25 4.32
N GLY A 95 -1.33 7.29 5.15
CA GLY A 95 -1.35 5.87 4.81
C GLY A 95 -2.14 5.54 3.56
N LEU A 96 -3.37 6.05 3.44
CA LEU A 96 -4.21 5.88 2.25
C LEU A 96 -3.54 6.46 1.00
N ASN A 97 -2.90 7.63 1.09
CA ASN A 97 -2.10 8.15 -0.03
C ASN A 97 -0.93 7.23 -0.40
N GLY A 98 -0.28 6.61 0.60
CA GLY A 98 0.76 5.60 0.37
C GLY A 98 0.24 4.35 -0.35
N TRP A 99 -0.95 3.87 0.05
CA TRP A 99 -1.65 2.77 -0.64
C TRP A 99 -1.91 3.10 -2.11
N TYR A 100 -2.53 4.26 -2.39
CA TYR A 100 -2.89 4.61 -3.76
C TYR A 100 -1.67 4.89 -4.63
N LEU A 101 -0.61 5.48 -4.08
CA LEU A 101 0.65 5.64 -4.81
C LEU A 101 1.27 4.29 -5.19
N SER A 102 1.30 3.32 -4.27
CA SER A 102 1.76 1.95 -4.57
C SER A 102 0.97 1.32 -5.71
N MET A 103 -0.36 1.46 -5.75
CA MET A 103 -1.19 0.94 -6.84
C MET A 103 -0.81 1.53 -8.20
N LEU A 104 -0.60 2.85 -8.27
CA LEU A 104 -0.20 3.54 -9.49
C LEU A 104 1.19 3.08 -9.96
N MET A 105 2.16 2.98 -9.03
CA MET A 105 3.51 2.52 -9.33
C MET A 105 3.55 1.07 -9.81
N HIS A 106 2.82 0.17 -9.14
CA HIS A 106 2.70 -1.23 -9.53
C HIS A 106 2.13 -1.35 -10.94
N LYS A 107 1.05 -0.61 -11.25
CA LYS A 107 0.44 -0.61 -12.58
C LYS A 107 1.45 -0.25 -13.66
N GLU A 108 2.23 0.80 -13.46
CA GLU A 108 3.26 1.22 -14.41
C GLU A 108 4.45 0.25 -14.48
N GLY A 109 4.89 -0.30 -13.33
CA GLY A 109 6.05 -1.19 -13.28
C GLY A 109 5.83 -2.55 -13.95
N TRP A 110 4.63 -3.12 -13.85
CA TRP A 110 4.33 -4.43 -14.46
C TRP A 110 3.35 -4.40 -15.63
N SER A 111 2.86 -3.22 -16.02
CA SER A 111 1.82 -3.05 -17.05
C SER A 111 0.55 -3.87 -16.75
N ARG A 112 0.32 -4.16 -15.46
CA ARG A 112 -0.82 -4.90 -14.93
C ARG A 112 -0.98 -4.56 -13.45
N LEU A 113 -2.19 -4.75 -12.94
CA LEU A 113 -2.49 -4.54 -11.52
C LEU A 113 -3.36 -5.69 -10.99
N GLY A 114 -4.68 -5.51 -10.94
CA GLY A 114 -5.63 -6.52 -10.47
C GLY A 114 -6.60 -7.01 -11.54
N PHE A 115 -7.72 -7.59 -11.09
CA PHE A 115 -8.82 -8.01 -11.95
C PHE A 115 -9.58 -6.80 -12.55
N PHE A 116 -10.51 -7.07 -13.47
CA PHE A 116 -11.33 -6.03 -14.08
C PHE A 116 -12.15 -5.23 -13.05
N GLY A 117 -11.84 -3.94 -12.88
CA GLY A 117 -12.50 -3.07 -11.89
C GLY A 117 -11.91 -3.16 -10.48
N TYR A 118 -10.80 -3.88 -10.30
CA TYR A 118 -10.05 -3.88 -9.03
C TYR A 118 -9.68 -2.47 -8.59
N ASP A 119 -9.20 -1.65 -9.54
CA ASP A 119 -8.66 -0.31 -9.29
C ASP A 119 -9.68 0.82 -9.37
N LEU A 120 -10.99 0.52 -9.32
CA LEU A 120 -12.03 1.56 -9.30
C LEU A 120 -11.78 2.57 -8.17
N GLN A 121 -11.57 2.06 -6.96
CA GLN A 121 -11.26 2.89 -5.80
C GLN A 121 -9.86 3.50 -5.90
N ASP A 122 -8.89 2.79 -6.48
CA ASP A 122 -7.49 3.22 -6.50
C ASP A 122 -7.26 4.37 -7.50
N GLN A 123 -8.02 4.41 -8.61
CA GLN A 123 -8.01 5.55 -9.55
C GLN A 123 -8.70 6.79 -8.97
N CYS A 124 -9.73 6.61 -8.13
CA CYS A 124 -10.37 7.72 -7.40
C CYS A 124 -9.61 8.14 -6.13
N GLY A 125 -8.74 7.25 -5.63
CA GLY A 125 -8.18 7.32 -4.29
C GLY A 125 -7.43 8.61 -4.01
N SER A 126 -6.45 8.95 -4.85
CA SER A 126 -5.62 10.16 -4.67
C SER A 126 -6.43 11.46 -4.61
N ALA A 127 -7.55 11.54 -5.33
CA ALA A 127 -8.44 12.71 -5.30
C ALA A 127 -9.32 12.73 -4.03
N ASN A 128 -9.77 11.56 -3.57
CA ASN A 128 -10.72 11.44 -2.46
C ASN A 128 -10.06 11.38 -1.07
N THR A 129 -8.76 11.04 -0.96
CA THR A 129 -8.10 10.90 0.35
C THR A 129 -8.18 12.16 1.22
N LEU A 130 -7.99 13.33 0.61
CA LEU A 130 -8.01 14.63 1.30
C LEU A 130 -9.17 15.53 0.82
N SER A 131 -10.15 14.97 0.11
CA SER A 131 -11.36 15.69 -0.25
C SER A 131 -12.12 16.10 1.02
N ILE A 132 -12.93 17.15 0.89
CA ILE A 132 -13.85 17.61 1.93
C ILE A 132 -15.29 17.64 1.41
N ARG A 133 -15.53 17.05 0.23
CA ARG A 133 -16.86 16.94 -0.38
C ARG A 133 -17.70 15.87 0.34
N PRO A 134 -19.03 16.01 0.36
CA PRO A 134 -19.91 15.25 1.25
C PRO A 134 -19.83 13.72 1.10
N ASP A 135 -19.59 13.21 -0.10
CA ASP A 135 -19.52 11.80 -0.45
C ASP A 135 -18.10 11.35 -0.86
N GLU A 136 -17.08 12.14 -0.48
CA GLU A 136 -15.68 11.84 -0.80
C GLU A 136 -14.77 12.01 0.41
N GLY A 137 -14.95 13.08 1.19
CA GLY A 137 -14.02 13.40 2.26
C GLY A 137 -14.31 12.63 3.55
N LEU A 138 -13.43 11.72 3.95
CA LEU A 138 -13.54 11.05 5.24
C LEU A 138 -12.18 10.60 5.80
N LEU A 139 -12.02 10.69 7.13
CA LEU A 139 -10.87 10.16 7.86
C LEU A 139 -10.81 8.63 7.67
N GLY A 140 -9.62 8.08 7.47
CA GLY A 140 -9.43 6.65 7.20
C GLY A 140 -10.12 5.73 8.21
N GLU A 141 -10.12 6.10 9.49
CA GLU A 141 -10.75 5.35 10.58
C GLU A 141 -12.29 5.35 10.53
N LEU A 142 -12.90 6.31 9.84
CA LEU A 142 -14.36 6.43 9.69
C LEU A 142 -14.86 5.88 8.35
N ARG A 143 -13.95 5.54 7.43
CA ARG A 143 -14.29 4.84 6.18
C ARG A 143 -14.73 3.41 6.48
N GLY A 144 -15.35 2.78 5.48
CA GLY A 144 -15.75 1.39 5.57
C GLY A 144 -16.31 0.87 4.26
N PRO A 145 -16.90 -0.33 4.23
CA PRO A 145 -17.41 -0.95 3.01
C PRO A 145 -18.57 -0.21 2.30
N ASN A 146 -19.09 0.87 2.90
CA ASN A 146 -20.14 1.73 2.34
C ASN A 146 -19.64 3.17 2.07
N TYR A 147 -18.33 3.38 2.12
CA TYR A 147 -17.69 4.62 1.67
C TYR A 147 -17.54 4.60 0.15
#